data_AF-A0A1H1RYY0-F1
#
_entry.id   AF-A0A1H1RYY0-F1
#
_cell.length_a   1.000
_cell.length_b   1.000
_cell.length_c   1.000
_cell.angle_alpha   90.00
_cell.angle_beta   90.00
_cell.angle_gamma   90.00
#
_symmetry.space_group_name_H-M   'P 1'
#
loop_
_entity.id
_entity.type
_entity.pdbx_description
1 polymer ?
#
loop_
_entity_poly.entity_id
_entity_poly.type
_entity_poly.pdbx_seq_one_letter_code
_entity_poly.pdbx_strand_id
1 'polypeptide(L)'
;MRAALSPPITGTAPGPWAWRVSADGWFGEIERLLTGWEPDPSLGFDGAVRACLIDAARQRQEWLYHPVATAVTLGERRPDRDLRLALWAAGHQPDGADLGAVTIPRPAWAWAPDGGQQVEAGRYELVPLGRRVRTAQSVPAVPVALDVWIETVGLPLPPDTVAYGEWSWAHHQPLPFSEQAVLHHDIIGFLRATRALAELHPDCAAWLSAVTKVAVPLHGRPCNRFRSGSSAGIPGLIFTDIDGPLTQSLETLVHESAHLWFCLAESAGPLIDPAHTRRYESPLRPDLRPLRGIFLAFHALAFMAAFYRDWAEVAPGRENALAELDAVRPLRDDAMGMLAGARGALTDAGLRFFETTMASVVEHAE
;
A
#
# COMPACT_ATOMS: atom_id res chain seq x y z
N MET A 1 -1.40 -10.06 -25.32
CA MET A 1 -1.63 -10.74 -24.02
C MET A 1 -2.85 -10.10 -23.38
N ARG A 2 -3.97 -10.82 -23.21
CA ARG A 2 -5.14 -10.29 -22.48
C ARG A 2 -4.82 -10.37 -20.99
N ALA A 3 -4.85 -9.25 -20.27
CA ALA A 3 -4.83 -9.26 -18.81
C ALA A 3 -6.09 -10.03 -18.34
N ALA A 4 -5.90 -11.24 -17.83
CA ALA A 4 -6.99 -12.06 -17.33
C ALA A 4 -7.30 -11.60 -15.91
N LEU A 5 -8.45 -10.95 -15.73
CA LEU A 5 -9.09 -10.92 -14.41
C LEU A 5 -9.45 -12.37 -14.07
N SER A 6 -9.25 -12.77 -12.82
CA SER A 6 -9.67 -14.08 -12.33
C SER A 6 -11.15 -14.32 -12.70
N PRO A 7 -11.53 -15.52 -13.16
CA PRO A 7 -12.90 -15.80 -13.58
C PRO A 7 -13.88 -15.55 -12.41
N PRO A 8 -15.10 -15.07 -12.69
CA PRO A 8 -16.10 -14.84 -11.66
C PRO A 8 -16.43 -16.16 -10.96
N ILE A 9 -16.30 -16.15 -9.63
CA ILE A 9 -16.69 -17.28 -8.77
C ILE A 9 -18.22 -17.39 -8.85
N THR A 10 -18.71 -18.52 -9.35
CA THR A 10 -20.15 -18.82 -9.40
C THR A 10 -20.67 -19.13 -7.99
N GLY A 11 -21.30 -18.14 -7.38
CA GLY A 11 -21.94 -18.10 -6.07
C GLY A 11 -22.56 -16.71 -5.91
N THR A 12 -23.31 -16.41 -4.85
CA THR A 12 -23.76 -15.04 -4.53
C THR A 12 -22.68 -14.02 -4.88
N ALA A 13 -23.04 -12.94 -5.59
CA ALA A 13 -22.09 -11.94 -6.06
C ALA A 13 -21.15 -11.60 -4.90
N PRO A 14 -19.85 -11.91 -5.03
CA PRO A 14 -18.97 -11.87 -3.88
C PRO A 14 -18.86 -10.39 -3.48
N GLY A 15 -19.02 -10.11 -2.18
CA GLY A 15 -19.10 -8.74 -1.66
C GLY A 15 -17.88 -7.88 -2.04
N PRO A 16 -17.87 -6.58 -1.70
CA PRO A 16 -16.84 -5.63 -2.14
C PRO A 16 -15.44 -6.09 -1.76
N TRP A 17 -15.31 -6.77 -0.62
CA TRP A 17 -14.05 -7.26 -0.08
C TRP A 17 -13.52 -8.50 -0.78
N ALA A 18 -14.22 -9.03 -1.78
CA ALA A 18 -13.73 -10.03 -2.72
C ALA A 18 -13.30 -9.44 -4.07
N TRP A 19 -13.58 -8.15 -4.31
CA TRP A 19 -13.09 -7.43 -5.48
C TRP A 19 -11.57 -7.43 -5.48
N ARG A 20 -10.94 -7.84 -6.58
CA ARG A 20 -9.49 -7.89 -6.78
C ARG A 20 -9.18 -7.62 -8.24
N VAL A 21 -7.99 -7.12 -8.52
CA VAL A 21 -7.40 -7.12 -9.87
C VAL A 21 -6.21 -8.05 -9.93
N SER A 22 -5.88 -8.54 -11.12
CA SER A 22 -4.66 -9.31 -11.32
C SER A 22 -3.43 -8.42 -11.12
N ALA A 23 -2.45 -8.90 -10.34
CA ALA A 23 -1.15 -8.26 -10.17
C ALA A 23 -0.12 -8.68 -11.25
N ASP A 24 -0.55 -9.36 -12.32
CA ASP A 24 0.34 -9.84 -13.39
C ASP A 24 1.21 -8.73 -14.01
N GLY A 25 0.61 -7.57 -14.27
CA GLY A 25 1.32 -6.42 -14.85
C GLY A 25 2.46 -5.96 -13.95
N TRP A 26 2.19 -5.89 -12.64
CA TRP A 26 3.18 -5.55 -11.62
C TRP A 26 4.31 -6.56 -11.55
N PHE A 27 4.00 -7.86 -11.57
CA PHE A 27 5.03 -8.90 -11.54
C PHE A 27 5.89 -8.93 -12.81
N GLY A 28 5.30 -8.63 -13.97
CA GLY A 28 6.07 -8.47 -15.21
C GLY A 28 7.00 -7.26 -15.15
N GLU A 29 6.53 -6.13 -14.61
CA GLU A 29 7.34 -4.92 -14.48
C GLU A 29 8.46 -5.09 -13.44
N ILE A 30 8.19 -5.72 -12.29
CA ILE A 30 9.21 -5.95 -11.27
C ILE A 30 10.27 -6.94 -11.76
N GLU A 31 9.90 -7.99 -12.51
CA GLU A 31 10.86 -8.91 -13.15
C GLU A 31 11.80 -8.14 -14.08
N ARG A 32 11.25 -7.24 -14.90
CA ARG A 32 12.02 -6.39 -15.82
C ARG A 32 13.00 -5.49 -15.06
N LEU A 33 12.54 -4.83 -14.00
CA LEU A 33 13.37 -3.97 -13.15
C LEU A 33 14.48 -4.77 -12.44
N LEU A 34 14.15 -5.95 -11.89
CA LEU A 34 15.12 -6.85 -11.25
C LEU A 34 16.16 -7.39 -12.22
N THR A 35 15.85 -7.47 -13.51
CA THR A 35 16.83 -7.81 -14.56
C THR A 35 17.84 -6.68 -14.80
N GLY A 36 17.49 -5.44 -14.49
CA GLY A 36 18.42 -4.30 -14.51
C GLY A 36 19.05 -3.99 -13.15
N TRP A 37 18.60 -4.65 -12.08
CA TRP A 37 19.07 -4.35 -10.73
C TRP A 37 20.52 -4.82 -10.52
N GLU A 38 21.33 -3.87 -10.09
CA GLU A 38 22.72 -4.06 -9.68
C GLU A 38 22.85 -3.47 -8.27
N PRO A 39 22.83 -4.31 -7.22
CA PRO A 39 22.93 -3.82 -5.86
C PRO A 39 24.29 -3.15 -5.60
N ASP A 40 24.34 -2.32 -4.56
CA ASP A 40 25.59 -1.67 -4.17
C ASP A 40 26.72 -2.68 -3.94
N PRO A 41 27.88 -2.54 -4.60
CA PRO A 41 28.97 -3.52 -4.53
C PRO A 41 29.58 -3.64 -3.14
N SER A 42 29.42 -2.64 -2.27
CA SER A 42 29.90 -2.71 -0.88
C SER A 42 29.19 -3.78 -0.04
N LEU A 43 28.01 -4.22 -0.48
CA LEU A 43 27.25 -5.28 0.17
C LEU A 43 27.77 -6.69 -0.19
N GLY A 44 28.60 -6.81 -1.24
CA GLY A 44 29.30 -8.05 -1.56
C GLY A 44 28.40 -9.23 -1.99
N PHE A 45 27.23 -8.96 -2.56
CA PHE A 45 26.34 -10.02 -3.05
C PHE A 45 26.93 -10.77 -4.26
N ASP A 46 26.66 -12.07 -4.35
CA ASP A 46 27.14 -12.98 -5.39
C ASP A 46 26.14 -13.20 -6.54
N GLY A 47 25.03 -12.47 -6.54
CA GLY A 47 23.97 -12.53 -7.56
C GLY A 47 22.85 -13.53 -7.27
N ALA A 48 22.99 -14.44 -6.29
CA ALA A 48 21.95 -15.41 -5.94
C ALA A 48 20.64 -14.73 -5.48
N VAL A 49 20.75 -13.62 -4.73
CA VAL A 49 19.61 -12.79 -4.32
C VAL A 49 18.79 -12.30 -5.51
N ARG A 50 19.47 -11.83 -6.57
CA ARG A 50 18.80 -11.30 -7.76
C ARG A 50 18.05 -12.41 -8.51
N ALA A 51 18.67 -13.58 -8.69
CA ALA A 51 18.03 -14.72 -9.31
C ALA A 51 16.77 -15.15 -8.52
N CYS A 52 16.89 -15.23 -7.19
CA CYS A 52 15.78 -15.51 -6.28
C CYS A 52 14.61 -14.52 -6.45
N LEU A 53 14.88 -13.21 -6.50
CA LEU A 53 13.86 -12.19 -6.69
C LEU A 53 13.18 -12.29 -8.06
N ILE A 54 13.94 -12.55 -9.13
CA ILE A 54 13.39 -12.75 -10.49
C ILE A 54 12.46 -13.97 -10.51
N ASP A 55 12.89 -15.09 -9.92
CA ASP A 55 12.06 -16.30 -9.86
C ASP A 55 10.81 -16.09 -9.00
N ALA A 56 10.92 -15.34 -7.90
CA ALA A 56 9.76 -14.95 -7.09
C ALA A 56 8.77 -14.08 -7.89
N ALA A 57 9.26 -13.17 -8.74
CA ALA A 57 8.41 -12.36 -9.60
C ALA A 57 7.66 -13.22 -10.63
N ARG A 58 8.38 -14.15 -11.29
CA ARG A 58 7.78 -15.12 -12.24
C ARG A 58 6.74 -16.02 -11.60
N GLN A 59 6.98 -16.41 -10.35
CA GLN A 59 6.07 -17.21 -9.55
C GLN A 59 4.94 -16.39 -8.90
N ARG A 60 4.91 -15.07 -9.12
CA ARG A 60 3.89 -14.16 -8.58
C ARG A 60 3.81 -14.20 -7.06
N GLN A 61 4.96 -14.27 -6.41
CA GLN A 61 5.04 -14.32 -4.96
C GLN A 61 4.54 -13.00 -4.35
N GLU A 62 3.40 -13.03 -3.68
CA GLU A 62 2.72 -11.83 -3.15
C GLU A 62 3.57 -10.99 -2.19
N TRP A 63 4.53 -11.62 -1.50
CA TRP A 63 5.45 -10.91 -0.60
C TRP A 63 6.37 -9.93 -1.31
N LEU A 64 6.51 -9.99 -2.64
CA LEU A 64 7.24 -8.99 -3.42
C LEU A 64 6.48 -7.67 -3.57
N TYR A 65 5.16 -7.66 -3.41
CA TYR A 65 4.40 -6.41 -3.36
C TYR A 65 4.57 -5.77 -1.98
N HIS A 66 5.75 -5.21 -1.75
CA HIS A 66 6.20 -4.68 -0.47
C HIS A 66 7.10 -3.44 -0.66
N PRO A 67 7.11 -2.46 0.25
CA PRO A 67 7.84 -1.20 0.04
C PRO A 67 9.35 -1.34 -0.11
N VAL A 68 9.94 -2.43 0.39
CA VAL A 68 11.37 -2.75 0.16
C VAL A 68 11.73 -2.92 -1.32
N ALA A 69 10.74 -3.17 -2.19
CA ALA A 69 10.92 -3.17 -3.64
C ALA A 69 11.31 -1.78 -4.20
N THR A 70 11.26 -0.72 -3.39
CA THR A 70 11.80 0.61 -3.74
C THR A 70 13.29 0.61 -4.10
N ALA A 71 14.04 -0.42 -3.68
CA ALA A 71 15.41 -0.63 -4.16
C ALA A 71 15.49 -0.74 -5.69
N VAL A 72 14.43 -1.18 -6.37
CA VAL A 72 14.37 -1.29 -7.82
C VAL A 72 13.36 -0.35 -8.47
N THR A 73 12.26 0.01 -7.79
CA THR A 73 11.21 0.85 -8.40
C THR A 73 11.54 2.34 -8.41
N LEU A 74 12.40 2.83 -7.52
CA LEU A 74 12.83 4.23 -7.51
C LEU A 74 14.10 4.47 -8.36
N GLY A 75 14.74 3.42 -8.87
CA GLY A 75 15.89 3.51 -9.79
C GLY A 75 17.20 4.06 -9.20
N GLU A 76 17.20 4.47 -7.92
CA GLU A 76 18.37 5.00 -7.22
C GLU A 76 19.09 3.88 -6.45
N ARG A 77 20.37 3.63 -6.78
CA ARG A 77 21.19 2.66 -6.03
C ARG A 77 21.49 3.19 -4.64
N ARG A 78 21.11 2.40 -3.64
CA ARG A 78 21.30 2.77 -2.23
C ARG A 78 21.59 1.51 -1.40
N PRO A 79 22.76 1.43 -0.74
CA PRO A 79 23.12 0.25 0.04
C PRO A 79 22.06 -0.13 1.08
N ASP A 80 21.38 0.85 1.68
CA ASP A 80 20.37 0.60 2.69
C ASP A 80 19.08 0.00 2.10
N ARG A 81 18.66 0.42 0.89
CA ARG A 81 17.50 -0.18 0.21
C ARG A 81 17.83 -1.57 -0.32
N ASP A 82 19.00 -1.73 -0.92
CA ASP A 82 19.47 -3.01 -1.45
C ASP A 82 19.60 -4.08 -0.34
N LEU A 83 20.16 -3.70 0.81
CA LEU A 83 20.25 -4.57 1.99
C LEU A 83 18.85 -5.02 2.45
N ARG A 84 17.88 -4.10 2.55
CA ARG A 84 16.51 -4.43 3.01
C ARG A 84 15.79 -5.35 2.04
N LEU A 85 15.90 -5.12 0.73
CA LEU A 85 15.35 -6.01 -0.28
C LEU A 85 15.97 -7.41 -0.20
N ALA A 86 17.29 -7.50 -0.04
CA ALA A 86 17.99 -8.77 0.09
C ALA A 86 17.59 -9.54 1.36
N LEU A 87 17.52 -8.85 2.51
CA LEU A 87 17.07 -9.46 3.77
C LEU A 87 15.61 -9.90 3.70
N TRP A 88 14.76 -9.11 3.04
CA TRP A 88 13.36 -9.46 2.82
C TRP A 88 13.22 -10.73 1.98
N ALA A 89 13.94 -10.81 0.86
CA ALA A 89 13.97 -12.00 0.01
C ALA A 89 14.46 -13.24 0.78
N ALA A 90 15.53 -13.07 1.55
CA ALA A 90 16.14 -14.12 2.38
C ALA A 90 15.18 -14.63 3.47
N GLY A 91 14.42 -13.72 4.10
CA GLY A 91 13.39 -14.07 5.09
C GLY A 91 12.24 -14.91 4.51
N HIS A 92 12.02 -14.88 3.19
CA HIS A 92 10.99 -15.65 2.50
C HIS A 92 11.48 -16.99 1.94
N GLN A 93 12.77 -17.32 2.11
CA GLN A 93 13.31 -18.59 1.63
C GLN A 93 13.17 -19.75 2.65
N PRO A 94 13.02 -21.00 2.16
CA PRO A 94 13.01 -22.19 3.00
C PRO A 94 14.38 -22.45 3.66
N ASP A 95 14.39 -23.37 4.63
CA ASP A 95 15.59 -23.72 5.40
C ASP A 95 16.65 -24.31 4.47
N GLY A 96 17.89 -23.84 4.61
CA GLY A 96 19.01 -24.34 3.80
C GLY A 96 19.08 -23.79 2.37
N ALA A 97 18.21 -22.85 1.99
CA ALA A 97 18.42 -22.08 0.76
C ALA A 97 19.75 -21.32 0.85
N ASP A 98 20.50 -21.29 -0.26
CA ASP A 98 21.77 -20.57 -0.37
C ASP A 98 21.55 -19.31 -1.21
N LEU A 99 21.57 -18.16 -0.54
CA LEU A 99 21.58 -16.84 -1.18
C LEU A 99 22.94 -16.14 -1.02
N GLY A 100 23.95 -16.88 -0.56
CA GLY A 100 25.27 -16.36 -0.21
C GLY A 100 25.27 -15.50 1.05
N ALA A 101 26.25 -14.60 1.10
CA ALA A 101 26.51 -13.73 2.23
C ALA A 101 26.37 -12.25 1.85
N VAL A 102 26.18 -11.42 2.88
CA VAL A 102 26.18 -9.96 2.79
C VAL A 102 27.24 -9.37 3.69
N THR A 103 27.92 -8.32 3.22
CA THR A 103 28.79 -7.47 4.01
C THR A 103 28.04 -6.20 4.40
N ILE A 104 27.89 -5.97 5.69
CA ILE A 104 27.29 -4.77 6.28
C ILE A 104 28.45 -3.89 6.75
N PRO A 105 28.79 -2.79 6.02
CA PRO A 105 30.01 -2.03 6.29
C PRO A 105 29.94 -1.16 7.56
N ARG A 106 28.72 -0.87 8.03
CA ARG A 106 28.42 -0.09 9.22
C ARG A 106 27.11 -0.60 9.83
N PRO A 107 26.86 -0.42 11.13
CA PRO A 107 25.60 -0.82 11.73
C PRO A 107 24.41 -0.29 10.91
N ALA A 108 23.43 -1.16 10.66
CA ALA A 108 22.28 -0.89 9.81
C ALA A 108 20.99 -1.38 10.49
N TRP A 109 19.88 -0.69 10.22
CA TRP A 109 18.57 -1.13 10.69
C TRP A 109 17.98 -2.14 9.71
N ALA A 110 17.71 -3.35 10.19
CA ALA A 110 16.99 -4.37 9.43
C ALA A 110 15.51 -4.32 9.84
N TRP A 111 14.70 -3.67 9.02
CA TRP A 111 13.27 -3.51 9.27
C TRP A 111 12.53 -4.84 9.30
N ALA A 112 11.56 -4.95 10.21
CA ALA A 112 10.55 -6.00 10.25
C ALA A 112 9.22 -5.39 10.73
N PRO A 113 8.07 -6.07 10.49
CA PRO A 113 6.75 -5.57 10.88
C PRO A 113 6.56 -5.24 12.38
N ASP A 114 7.39 -5.78 13.25
CA ASP A 114 7.41 -5.55 14.69
C ASP A 114 8.37 -4.43 15.13
N GLY A 115 8.95 -3.70 14.17
CA GLY A 115 9.89 -2.61 14.38
C GLY A 115 11.28 -2.90 13.81
N GLY A 116 11.66 -4.17 13.64
CA GLY A 116 12.99 -4.54 13.17
C GLY A 116 14.06 -4.55 14.26
N GLN A 117 15.32 -4.66 13.83
CA GLN A 117 16.47 -4.72 14.75
C GLN A 117 17.72 -4.08 14.15
N GLN A 118 18.60 -3.58 15.01
CA GLN A 118 19.94 -3.17 14.61
C GLN A 118 20.80 -4.40 14.29
N VAL A 119 21.51 -4.34 13.16
CA VAL A 119 22.49 -5.33 12.75
C VAL A 119 23.86 -4.65 12.73
N GLU A 120 24.80 -5.22 13.48
CA GLU A 120 26.16 -4.71 13.55
C GLU A 120 26.91 -4.82 12.21
N ALA A 121 28.02 -4.09 12.10
CA ALA A 121 28.91 -4.23 10.96
C ALA A 121 29.53 -5.64 10.95
N GLY A 122 29.61 -6.26 9.78
CA GLY A 122 30.14 -7.61 9.65
C GLY A 122 29.73 -8.32 8.36
N ARG A 123 30.16 -9.57 8.23
CA ARG A 123 29.73 -10.47 7.15
C ARG A 123 28.77 -11.51 7.70
N TYR A 124 27.63 -11.68 7.04
CA TYR A 124 26.56 -12.54 7.51
C TYR A 124 26.05 -13.42 6.36
N GLU A 125 25.71 -14.67 6.66
CA GLU A 125 24.91 -15.50 5.77
C GLU A 125 23.50 -14.90 5.65
N LEU A 126 23.01 -14.72 4.42
CA LEU A 126 21.79 -13.94 4.16
C LEU A 126 20.54 -14.61 4.72
N VAL A 127 20.35 -15.91 4.48
CA VAL A 127 19.14 -16.63 4.90
C VAL A 127 18.98 -16.68 6.42
N PRO A 128 20.00 -17.06 7.22
CA PRO A 128 19.92 -16.96 8.68
C PRO A 128 19.64 -15.55 9.18
N LEU A 129 20.27 -14.52 8.57
CA LEU A 129 20.06 -13.13 8.96
C LEU A 129 18.64 -12.64 8.63
N GLY A 130 18.17 -12.85 7.40
CA GLY A 130 16.83 -12.46 6.97
C GLY A 130 15.73 -13.14 7.77
N ARG A 131 15.95 -14.39 8.19
CA ARG A 131 15.05 -15.09 9.11
C ARG A 131 15.05 -14.51 10.50
N ARG A 132 16.22 -14.22 11.08
CA ARG A 132 16.30 -13.56 12.39
C ARG A 132 15.52 -12.26 12.41
N VAL A 133 15.50 -11.53 11.28
CA VAL A 133 14.71 -10.31 11.09
C VAL A 133 13.22 -10.63 10.98
N ARG A 134 12.83 -11.68 10.23
CA ARG A 134 11.41 -12.08 10.07
C ARG A 134 10.80 -12.74 11.32
N THR A 135 11.50 -13.64 12.00
CA THR A 135 10.96 -14.47 13.11
C THR A 135 10.72 -13.69 14.40
N ALA A 136 11.18 -12.44 14.50
CA ALA A 136 10.86 -11.57 15.62
C ALA A 136 9.35 -11.26 15.73
N GLN A 137 8.57 -11.56 14.67
CA GLN A 137 7.10 -11.56 14.58
C GLN A 137 6.40 -12.44 15.64
N SER A 138 6.41 -11.98 16.89
CA SER A 138 5.70 -12.58 18.04
C SER A 138 4.34 -11.92 18.30
N VAL A 139 4.01 -10.88 17.54
CA VAL A 139 2.76 -10.11 17.66
C VAL A 139 1.69 -10.72 16.72
N PRO A 140 0.42 -10.89 17.17
CA PRO A 140 -0.66 -11.29 16.27
C PRO A 140 -0.68 -10.41 15.03
N ALA A 141 -0.89 -11.03 13.86
CA ALA A 141 -0.81 -10.39 12.56
C ALA A 141 -1.72 -9.15 12.50
N VAL A 142 -1.14 -7.97 12.72
CA VAL A 142 -1.81 -6.71 12.38
C VAL A 142 -1.91 -6.67 10.85
N PRO A 143 -3.07 -6.28 10.29
CA PRO A 143 -3.25 -6.20 8.84
C PRO A 143 -2.19 -5.35 8.12
N VAL A 144 -1.73 -4.29 8.80
CA VAL A 144 -0.76 -3.32 8.29
C VAL A 144 0.33 -3.10 9.31
N ALA A 145 1.59 -3.24 8.91
CA ALA A 145 2.73 -2.89 9.73
C ALA A 145 2.87 -1.37 9.83
N LEU A 146 3.37 -0.87 10.96
CA LEU A 146 3.65 0.56 11.13
C LEU A 146 5.15 0.81 10.99
N ASP A 147 5.53 1.74 10.12
CA ASP A 147 6.92 2.17 9.93
C ASP A 147 7.06 3.66 10.23
N VAL A 148 7.14 3.96 11.52
CA VAL A 148 7.22 5.33 12.06
C VAL A 148 8.42 6.10 11.52
N TRP A 149 9.50 5.39 11.24
CA TRP A 149 10.80 5.97 10.90
C TRP A 149 11.16 5.89 9.42
N ILE A 150 10.24 5.44 8.56
CA ILE A 150 10.47 5.27 7.12
C ILE A 150 11.69 4.37 6.87
N GLU A 151 11.88 3.35 7.71
CA GLU A 151 13.00 2.44 7.55
C GLU A 151 12.78 1.48 6.39
N THR A 152 11.55 1.15 6.03
CA THR A 152 11.24 0.24 4.90
C THR A 152 11.75 0.73 3.55
N VAL A 153 11.65 2.04 3.32
CA VAL A 153 12.01 2.68 2.05
C VAL A 153 13.21 3.62 2.16
N GLY A 154 13.57 4.05 3.38
CA GLY A 154 14.67 4.97 3.64
C GLY A 154 14.44 6.41 3.13
N LEU A 155 15.19 7.35 3.70
CA LEU A 155 15.18 8.77 3.34
C LEU A 155 16.46 9.22 2.62
N PRO A 156 16.43 10.22 1.73
CA PRO A 156 15.23 10.94 1.28
C PRO A 156 14.40 10.13 0.27
N LEU A 157 13.11 10.47 0.20
CA LEU A 157 12.25 10.06 -0.91
C LEU A 157 12.41 11.05 -2.08
N PRO A 158 12.32 10.61 -3.34
CA PRO A 158 12.34 11.53 -4.47
C PRO A 158 11.24 12.61 -4.35
N PRO A 159 11.47 13.88 -4.75
CA PRO A 159 10.58 15.03 -4.51
C PRO A 159 9.13 14.85 -4.99
N ASP A 160 8.91 14.01 -6.00
CA ASP A 160 7.59 13.76 -6.58
C ASP A 160 6.93 12.46 -6.10
N THR A 161 7.57 11.74 -5.19
CA THR A 161 7.11 10.43 -4.74
C THR A 161 5.83 10.57 -3.92
N VAL A 162 5.86 11.47 -2.92
CA VAL A 162 4.73 11.82 -2.07
C VAL A 162 4.91 13.26 -1.61
N ALA A 163 3.87 14.08 -1.73
CA ALA A 163 3.86 15.48 -1.28
C ALA A 163 4.12 15.67 0.24
N TYR A 164 4.17 14.56 0.99
CA TYR A 164 4.18 14.50 2.44
C TYR A 164 5.42 13.83 3.03
N GLY A 165 6.42 13.46 2.21
CA GLY A 165 7.61 12.73 2.70
C GLY A 165 8.32 13.48 3.83
N GLU A 166 8.48 14.81 3.69
CA GLU A 166 9.07 15.69 4.70
C GLU A 166 8.21 15.82 5.97
N TRP A 167 6.97 15.35 5.94
CA TRP A 167 6.01 15.47 7.04
C TRP A 167 5.97 14.20 7.87
N SER A 168 6.86 13.22 7.67
CA SER A 168 6.92 12.06 8.53
C SER A 168 7.64 12.34 9.84
N TRP A 169 7.32 11.59 10.90
CA TRP A 169 8.05 11.63 12.17
C TRP A 169 9.57 11.41 12.04
N ALA A 170 10.02 10.66 11.03
CA ALA A 170 11.43 10.44 10.73
C ALA A 170 12.24 11.74 10.48
N HIS A 171 11.63 12.78 9.92
CA HIS A 171 12.28 14.06 9.63
C HIS A 171 12.39 14.98 10.85
N HIS A 172 11.74 14.63 11.96
CA HIS A 172 11.64 15.45 13.16
C HIS A 172 12.51 14.94 14.32
N GLN A 173 13.45 14.05 14.06
CA GLN A 173 14.34 13.50 15.09
C GLN A 173 15.46 14.49 15.49
N PRO A 174 15.86 14.52 16.78
CA PRO A 174 15.24 13.82 17.92
C PRO A 174 13.95 14.50 18.40
N LEU A 175 12.95 13.71 18.81
CA LEU A 175 11.66 14.24 19.28
C LEU A 175 11.72 14.73 20.74
N PRO A 176 11.12 15.89 21.08
CA PRO A 176 10.83 16.28 22.46
C PRO A 176 9.96 15.26 23.19
N PHE A 177 10.07 15.17 24.52
CA PHE A 177 9.30 14.22 25.34
C PHE A 177 7.77 14.34 25.13
N SER A 178 7.26 15.56 24.98
CA SER A 178 5.83 15.79 24.72
C SER A 178 5.37 15.20 23.39
N GLU A 179 6.19 15.33 22.34
CA GLU A 179 5.91 14.76 21.02
C GLU A 179 6.02 13.24 21.01
N GLN A 180 6.99 12.68 21.76
CA GLN A 180 7.09 11.22 21.95
C GLN A 180 5.83 10.66 22.62
N ALA A 181 5.27 11.36 23.62
CA ALA A 181 4.05 10.93 24.30
C ALA A 181 2.83 10.96 23.37
N VAL A 182 2.71 11.99 22.52
CA VAL A 182 1.67 12.09 21.49
C VAL A 182 1.80 10.95 20.48
N LEU A 183 2.98 10.79 19.88
CA LEU A 183 3.23 9.72 18.93
C LEU A 183 2.93 8.33 19.52
N HIS A 184 3.31 8.07 20.76
CA HIS A 184 3.00 6.81 21.44
C HIS A 184 1.49 6.60 21.60
N HIS A 185 0.75 7.65 22.00
CA HIS A 185 -0.70 7.59 22.10
C HIS A 185 -1.33 7.23 20.74
N ASP A 186 -0.91 7.91 19.67
CA ASP A 186 -1.46 7.74 18.33
C ASP A 186 -1.13 6.36 17.75
N ILE A 187 0.09 5.85 17.98
CA ILE A 187 0.49 4.48 17.60
C ILE A 187 -0.45 3.46 18.26
N ILE A 188 -0.73 3.60 19.56
CA ILE A 188 -1.67 2.72 20.27
C ILE A 188 -3.07 2.82 19.67
N GLY A 189 -3.52 4.03 19.34
CA GLY A 189 -4.81 4.28 18.69
C GLY A 189 -4.94 3.54 17.36
N PHE A 190 -3.94 3.70 16.48
CA PHE A 190 -3.88 3.03 15.18
C PHE A 190 -3.83 1.50 15.30
N LEU A 191 -3.02 0.97 16.21
CA LEU A 191 -2.93 -0.49 16.43
C LEU A 191 -4.25 -1.06 16.98
N ARG A 192 -4.96 -0.33 17.82
CA ARG A 192 -6.31 -0.71 18.28
C ARG A 192 -7.32 -0.68 17.13
N ALA A 193 -7.27 0.32 16.27
CA ALA A 193 -8.16 0.43 15.12
C ALA A 193 -7.96 -0.75 14.16
N THR A 194 -6.73 -1.00 13.73
CA THR A 194 -6.41 -2.11 12.79
C THR A 194 -6.75 -3.48 13.37
N ARG A 195 -6.54 -3.68 14.68
CA ARG A 195 -7.00 -4.88 15.38
C ARG A 195 -8.53 -5.00 15.36
N ALA A 196 -9.26 -3.93 15.68
CA ALA A 196 -10.72 -3.94 15.66
C ALA A 196 -11.27 -4.26 14.26
N LEU A 197 -10.64 -3.74 13.20
CA LEU A 197 -10.99 -4.10 11.82
C LEU A 197 -10.79 -5.60 11.56
N ALA A 198 -9.65 -6.16 11.96
CA ALA A 198 -9.36 -7.58 11.76
C ALA A 198 -10.34 -8.51 12.52
N GLU A 199 -10.76 -8.10 13.71
CA GLU A 199 -11.69 -8.86 14.56
C GLU A 199 -13.16 -8.72 14.10
N LEU A 200 -13.60 -7.50 13.76
CA LEU A 200 -15.00 -7.21 13.44
C LEU A 200 -15.31 -7.36 11.95
N HIS A 201 -14.33 -7.17 11.08
CA HIS A 201 -14.50 -7.19 9.63
C HIS A 201 -13.33 -7.89 8.91
N PRO A 202 -13.12 -9.20 9.11
CA PRO A 202 -11.95 -9.93 8.62
C PRO A 202 -11.79 -9.89 7.09
N ASP A 203 -12.88 -9.87 6.31
CA ASP A 203 -12.80 -9.82 4.85
C ASP A 203 -12.23 -8.49 4.34
N CYS A 204 -12.64 -7.37 4.96
CA CYS A 204 -12.10 -6.04 4.67
C CYS A 204 -10.62 -5.96 5.08
N ALA A 205 -10.28 -6.49 6.26
CA ALA A 205 -8.89 -6.59 6.69
C ALA A 205 -8.03 -7.42 5.71
N ALA A 206 -8.54 -8.55 5.21
CA ALA A 206 -7.84 -9.37 4.22
C ALA A 206 -7.72 -8.68 2.85
N TRP A 207 -8.76 -7.96 2.41
CA TRP A 207 -8.72 -7.13 1.21
C TRP A 207 -7.66 -6.04 1.29
N LEU A 208 -7.56 -5.42 2.47
CA LEU A 208 -6.60 -4.38 2.74
C LEU A 208 -5.17 -4.93 2.78
N SER A 209 -4.90 -5.96 3.59
CA SER A 209 -3.56 -6.55 3.75
C SER A 209 -3.00 -7.13 2.47
N ALA A 210 -3.85 -7.44 1.48
CA ALA A 210 -3.41 -7.91 0.17
C ALA A 210 -2.59 -6.84 -0.57
N VAL A 211 -2.89 -5.56 -0.38
CA VAL A 211 -2.17 -4.45 -1.03
C VAL A 211 -1.44 -3.55 -0.06
N THR A 212 -2.00 -3.22 1.09
CA THR A 212 -1.37 -2.33 2.05
C THR A 212 -0.55 -3.14 3.04
N LYS A 213 0.78 -3.01 2.96
CA LYS A 213 1.72 -3.75 3.84
C LYS A 213 2.21 -2.89 4.98
N VAL A 214 2.45 -1.61 4.69
CA VAL A 214 3.08 -0.67 5.62
C VAL A 214 2.36 0.66 5.60
N ALA A 215 2.08 1.19 6.79
CA ALA A 215 1.65 2.56 7.00
C ALA A 215 2.79 3.38 7.61
N VAL A 216 3.05 4.55 7.04
CA VAL A 216 3.96 5.55 7.60
C VAL A 216 3.11 6.66 8.21
N PRO A 217 3.19 6.87 9.54
CA PRO A 217 2.46 7.95 10.17
C PRO A 217 3.04 9.31 9.77
N LEU A 218 2.14 10.24 9.46
CA LEU A 218 2.48 11.64 9.26
C LEU A 218 2.59 12.34 10.62
N HIS A 219 3.56 13.24 10.72
CA HIS A 219 3.78 14.14 11.84
C HIS A 219 2.63 15.14 11.91
N GLY A 220 1.92 15.13 13.03
CA GLY A 220 0.75 15.96 13.28
C GLY A 220 1.07 17.44 13.08
N ARG A 221 0.34 18.10 12.18
CA ARG A 221 0.18 19.55 12.21
C ARG A 221 -1.27 19.82 12.60
N PRO A 222 -1.56 20.83 13.42
CA PRO A 222 -2.94 21.25 13.66
C PRO A 222 -3.55 21.69 12.32
N CYS A 223 -4.21 20.76 11.65
CA CYS A 223 -4.91 20.97 10.41
C CYS A 223 -6.29 20.32 10.57
N ASN A 224 -7.32 21.01 10.07
CA ASN A 224 -8.70 20.55 10.21
C ASN A 224 -9.03 19.41 9.22
N ARG A 225 -8.03 18.70 8.69
CA ARG A 225 -8.19 17.69 7.65
C ARG A 225 -7.21 16.56 7.87
N PHE A 226 -7.74 15.34 7.93
CA PHE A 226 -6.97 14.12 7.92
C PHE A 226 -6.24 13.98 6.58
N ARG A 227 -4.96 13.64 6.63
CA ARG A 227 -4.08 13.55 5.47
C ARG A 227 -3.71 12.10 5.22
N SER A 228 -3.66 11.74 3.94
CA SER A 228 -3.15 10.45 3.50
C SER A 228 -2.59 10.54 2.09
N GLY A 229 -1.85 9.51 1.70
CA GLY A 229 -1.43 9.33 0.32
C GLY A 229 -0.73 8.01 0.07
N SER A 230 -0.82 7.56 -1.16
CA SER A 230 -0.16 6.37 -1.69
C SER A 230 0.46 6.69 -3.05
N SER A 231 1.38 5.84 -3.52
CA SER A 231 2.09 6.05 -4.78
C SER A 231 2.32 4.72 -5.50
N ALA A 232 2.10 4.71 -6.81
CA ALA A 232 2.42 3.54 -7.65
C ALA A 232 3.93 3.19 -7.63
N GLY A 233 4.79 4.17 -7.33
CA GLY A 233 6.24 3.96 -7.25
C GLY A 233 6.71 3.28 -5.96
N ILE A 234 5.87 3.25 -4.91
CA ILE A 234 6.16 2.61 -3.63
C ILE A 234 5.07 1.57 -3.33
N PRO A 235 5.25 0.32 -3.80
CA PRO A 235 4.22 -0.69 -3.67
C PRO A 235 3.91 -1.02 -2.21
N GLY A 236 2.63 -1.04 -1.89
CA GLY A 236 2.13 -1.45 -0.58
C GLY A 236 2.48 -0.55 0.60
N LEU A 237 2.92 0.68 0.32
CA LEU A 237 3.10 1.71 1.33
C LEU A 237 2.01 2.77 1.23
N ILE A 238 1.53 3.22 2.39
CA ILE A 238 0.69 4.39 2.51
C ILE A 238 1.30 5.36 3.53
N PHE A 239 1.02 6.64 3.36
CA PHE A 239 1.23 7.68 4.35
C PHE A 239 -0.13 8.07 4.91
N THR A 240 -0.24 8.23 6.22
CA THR A 240 -1.51 8.58 6.85
C THR A 240 -1.30 9.31 8.16
N ASP A 241 -2.17 10.26 8.47
CA ASP A 241 -2.38 10.69 9.85
C ASP A 241 -2.83 9.48 10.69
N ILE A 242 -2.53 9.49 11.99
CA ILE A 242 -2.87 8.39 12.93
C ILE A 242 -3.47 8.91 14.25
N ASP A 243 -3.65 10.23 14.35
CA ASP A 243 -4.17 10.96 15.52
C ASP A 243 -5.70 11.17 15.47
N GLY A 244 -6.39 10.52 14.53
CA GLY A 244 -7.83 10.65 14.32
C GLY A 244 -8.70 9.63 15.05
N PRO A 245 -10.03 9.83 15.06
CA PRO A 245 -10.98 8.84 15.54
C PRO A 245 -10.80 7.49 14.83
N LEU A 246 -11.13 6.40 15.53
CA LEU A 246 -10.98 5.03 15.02
C LEU A 246 -11.56 4.85 13.61
N THR A 247 -12.81 5.29 13.38
CA THR A 247 -13.47 5.14 12.08
C THR A 247 -12.73 5.88 10.96
N GLN A 248 -12.20 7.08 11.23
CA GLN A 248 -11.45 7.87 10.25
C GLN A 248 -10.12 7.22 9.87
N SER A 249 -9.42 6.63 10.85
CA SER A 249 -8.20 5.85 10.58
C SER A 249 -8.50 4.63 9.71
N LEU A 250 -9.62 3.92 9.96
CA LEU A 250 -10.03 2.76 9.17
C LEU A 250 -10.51 3.13 7.77
N GLU A 251 -11.30 4.20 7.64
CA GLU A 251 -11.71 4.75 6.35
C GLU A 251 -10.49 5.09 5.50
N THR A 252 -9.50 5.76 6.08
CA THR A 252 -8.27 6.15 5.36
C THR A 252 -7.49 4.93 4.89
N LEU A 253 -7.41 3.91 5.73
CA LEU A 253 -6.83 2.62 5.37
C LEU A 253 -7.55 2.00 4.16
N VAL A 254 -8.88 2.03 4.12
CA VAL A 254 -9.67 1.55 2.96
C VAL A 254 -9.44 2.43 1.73
N HIS A 255 -9.45 3.75 1.90
CA HIS A 255 -9.23 4.75 0.84
C HIS A 255 -7.90 4.52 0.12
N GLU A 256 -6.79 4.49 0.87
CA GLU A 256 -5.47 4.34 0.26
C GLU A 256 -5.24 2.93 -0.30
N SER A 257 -5.87 1.92 0.28
CA SER A 257 -5.85 0.57 -0.29
C SER A 257 -6.58 0.52 -1.63
N ALA A 258 -7.69 1.24 -1.79
CA ALA A 258 -8.37 1.36 -3.08
C ALA A 258 -7.46 2.04 -4.12
N HIS A 259 -6.70 3.07 -3.73
CA HIS A 259 -5.71 3.68 -4.61
C HIS A 259 -4.60 2.70 -5.01
N LEU A 260 -4.08 1.89 -4.09
CA LEU A 260 -3.09 0.86 -4.41
C LEU A 260 -3.64 -0.22 -5.34
N TRP A 261 -4.89 -0.63 -5.16
CA TRP A 261 -5.57 -1.53 -6.09
C TRP A 261 -5.74 -0.94 -7.49
N PHE A 262 -6.06 0.35 -7.58
CA PHE A 262 -6.11 1.07 -8.84
C PHE A 262 -4.73 1.11 -9.53
N CYS A 263 -3.67 1.40 -8.76
CA CYS A 263 -2.30 1.39 -9.27
C CYS A 263 -1.88 0.00 -9.78
N LEU A 264 -2.26 -1.07 -9.07
CA LEU A 264 -2.06 -2.45 -9.52
C LEU A 264 -2.77 -2.72 -10.84
N ALA A 265 -4.00 -2.26 -11.02
CA ALA A 265 -4.72 -2.42 -12.28
C ALA A 265 -4.01 -1.72 -13.44
N GLU A 266 -3.50 -0.50 -13.21
CA GLU A 266 -2.76 0.26 -14.23
C GLU A 266 -1.41 -0.35 -14.59
N SER A 267 -0.83 -1.20 -13.73
CA SER A 267 0.40 -1.94 -14.06
C SER A 267 0.22 -2.88 -15.26
N ALA A 268 -1.02 -3.31 -15.55
CA ALA A 268 -1.33 -4.15 -16.71
C ALA A 268 -1.60 -3.35 -18.00
N GLY A 269 -1.67 -2.01 -17.90
CA GLY A 269 -1.97 -1.11 -19.00
C GLY A 269 -2.90 0.05 -18.58
N PRO A 270 -3.02 1.08 -19.41
CA PRO A 270 -3.78 2.27 -19.06
C PRO A 270 -5.28 1.98 -18.97
N LEU A 271 -5.94 2.47 -17.92
CA LEU A 271 -7.40 2.38 -17.77
C LEU A 271 -8.14 3.46 -18.58
N ILE A 272 -7.45 4.54 -18.94
CA ILE A 272 -7.97 5.64 -19.74
C ILE A 272 -7.11 5.76 -20.99
N ASP A 273 -7.73 6.06 -22.13
CA ASP A 273 -7.01 6.31 -23.37
C ASP A 273 -5.90 7.35 -23.14
N PRO A 274 -4.61 7.02 -23.35
CA PRO A 274 -3.51 7.96 -23.17
C PRO A 274 -3.63 9.24 -24.02
N ALA A 275 -4.40 9.22 -25.12
CA ALA A 275 -4.66 10.40 -25.94
C ALA A 275 -5.73 11.33 -25.32
N HIS A 276 -6.45 10.88 -24.30
CA HIS A 276 -7.50 11.65 -23.65
C HIS A 276 -6.94 12.67 -22.65
N THR A 277 -7.02 13.96 -22.98
CA THR A 277 -6.42 15.06 -22.21
C THR A 277 -7.45 16.02 -21.57
N ARG A 278 -8.75 15.76 -21.75
CA ARG A 278 -9.81 16.61 -21.17
C ARG A 278 -9.75 16.60 -19.64
N ARG A 279 -10.10 17.73 -19.03
CA ARG A 279 -10.22 17.89 -17.59
C ARG A 279 -11.68 18.06 -17.17
N TYR A 280 -11.98 17.62 -15.96
CA TYR A 280 -13.31 17.47 -15.38
C TYR A 280 -13.35 18.13 -14.00
N GLU A 281 -14.51 18.63 -13.60
CA GLU A 281 -14.72 19.05 -12.22
C GLU A 281 -14.55 17.84 -11.29
N SER A 282 -14.04 18.05 -10.09
CA SER A 282 -13.82 16.96 -9.13
C SER A 282 -14.72 17.17 -7.93
N PRO A 283 -15.48 16.16 -7.48
CA PRO A 283 -16.33 16.31 -6.29
C PRO A 283 -15.50 16.59 -5.03
N LEU A 284 -14.22 16.16 -5.02
CA LEU A 284 -13.32 16.31 -3.86
C LEU A 284 -12.42 17.56 -3.91
N ARG A 285 -12.35 18.26 -5.05
CA ARG A 285 -11.35 19.31 -5.26
C ARG A 285 -11.88 20.45 -6.14
N PRO A 286 -11.52 21.70 -5.84
CA PRO A 286 -11.95 22.84 -6.64
C PRO A 286 -11.22 22.94 -8.00
N ASP A 287 -10.05 22.30 -8.16
CA ASP A 287 -9.31 22.31 -9.42
C ASP A 287 -9.82 21.24 -10.40
N LEU A 288 -9.88 21.59 -11.70
CA LEU A 288 -10.21 20.62 -12.74
C LEU A 288 -9.18 19.48 -12.78
N ARG A 289 -9.61 18.23 -12.83
CA ARG A 289 -8.75 17.04 -12.80
C ARG A 289 -8.75 16.32 -14.14
N PRO A 290 -7.66 15.65 -14.54
CA PRO A 290 -7.72 14.68 -15.64
C PRO A 290 -8.72 13.56 -15.30
N LEU A 291 -9.27 12.89 -16.30
CA LEU A 291 -10.23 11.80 -16.10
C LEU A 291 -9.68 10.69 -15.17
N ARG A 292 -8.36 10.45 -15.19
CA ARG A 292 -7.69 9.50 -14.29
C ARG A 292 -7.87 9.86 -12.82
N GLY A 293 -7.82 11.15 -12.50
CA GLY A 293 -8.09 11.63 -11.15
C GLY A 293 -9.53 11.40 -10.72
N ILE A 294 -10.49 11.54 -11.64
CA ILE A 294 -11.91 11.25 -11.36
C ILE A 294 -12.13 9.76 -11.16
N PHE A 295 -11.48 8.91 -11.98
CA PHE A 295 -11.60 7.46 -11.84
C PHE A 295 -11.01 6.95 -10.52
N LEU A 296 -9.83 7.46 -10.16
CA LEU A 296 -9.19 7.17 -8.89
C LEU A 296 -10.08 7.58 -7.69
N ALA A 297 -10.70 8.76 -7.76
CA ALA A 297 -11.61 9.27 -6.72
C ALA A 297 -12.89 8.42 -6.62
N PHE A 298 -13.55 8.12 -7.74
CA PHE A 298 -14.73 7.24 -7.76
C PHE A 298 -14.45 5.90 -7.09
N HIS A 299 -13.32 5.27 -7.43
CA HIS A 299 -12.99 3.96 -6.91
C HIS A 299 -12.78 3.99 -5.39
N ALA A 300 -12.04 4.97 -4.86
CA ALA A 300 -11.89 5.13 -3.41
C ALA A 300 -13.22 5.40 -2.70
N LEU A 301 -14.02 6.33 -3.24
CA LEU A 301 -15.33 6.69 -2.66
C LEU A 301 -16.31 5.51 -2.63
N ALA A 302 -16.30 4.65 -3.66
CA ALA A 302 -17.11 3.44 -3.67
C ALA A 302 -16.75 2.48 -2.53
N PHE A 303 -15.46 2.25 -2.29
CA PHE A 303 -15.00 1.39 -1.19
C PHE A 303 -15.20 2.03 0.19
N MET A 304 -15.08 3.35 0.31
CA MET A 304 -15.43 4.07 1.54
C MET A 304 -16.92 3.91 1.87
N ALA A 305 -17.81 4.06 0.88
CA ALA A 305 -19.24 3.84 1.08
C ALA A 305 -19.54 2.38 1.50
N ALA A 306 -18.91 1.39 0.86
CA ALA A 306 -19.02 -0.01 1.26
C ALA A 306 -18.53 -0.24 2.71
N PHE A 307 -17.38 0.34 3.07
CA PHE A 307 -16.84 0.29 4.42
C PHE A 307 -17.81 0.86 5.44
N TYR A 308 -18.33 2.07 5.22
CA TYR A 308 -19.22 2.72 6.17
C TYR A 308 -20.51 1.95 6.39
N ARG A 309 -21.08 1.37 5.33
CA ARG A 309 -22.28 0.55 5.44
C ARG A 309 -22.02 -0.69 6.30
N ASP A 310 -20.97 -1.45 6.01
CA ASP A 310 -20.65 -2.67 6.76
C ASP A 310 -20.22 -2.34 8.20
N TRP A 311 -19.47 -1.26 8.39
CA TRP A 311 -19.04 -0.79 9.72
C TRP A 311 -20.22 -0.39 10.61
N ALA A 312 -21.25 0.25 10.03
CA ALA A 312 -22.48 0.62 10.72
C ALA A 312 -23.27 -0.59 11.27
N GLU A 313 -23.02 -1.81 10.75
CA GLU A 313 -23.67 -3.04 11.20
C GLU A 313 -22.93 -3.69 12.38
N VAL A 314 -21.60 -3.57 12.44
CA VAL A 314 -20.77 -4.37 13.35
C VAL A 314 -20.13 -3.57 14.48
N ALA A 315 -19.99 -2.24 14.34
CA ALA A 315 -19.22 -1.43 15.27
C ALA A 315 -20.09 -0.44 16.08
N PRO A 316 -19.65 -0.05 17.29
CA PRO A 316 -20.21 1.10 17.99
C PRO A 316 -20.11 2.37 17.14
N GLY A 317 -21.11 3.25 17.24
CA GLY A 317 -21.15 4.50 16.46
C GLY A 317 -21.83 4.38 15.10
N ARG A 318 -22.81 3.48 14.96
CA ARG A 318 -23.66 3.31 13.77
C ARG A 318 -24.15 4.64 13.18
N GLU A 319 -24.63 5.56 14.01
CA GLU A 319 -25.15 6.86 13.55
C GLU A 319 -24.07 7.68 12.83
N ASN A 320 -22.84 7.70 13.36
CA ASN A 320 -21.73 8.39 12.71
C ASN A 320 -21.37 7.72 11.39
N ALA A 321 -21.28 6.37 11.36
CA ALA A 321 -20.97 5.64 10.14
C ALA A 321 -22.04 5.85 9.03
N LEU A 322 -23.32 5.90 9.40
CA LEU A 322 -24.39 6.21 8.46
C LEU A 322 -24.35 7.67 7.98
N ALA A 323 -24.02 8.62 8.85
CA ALA A 323 -23.85 10.02 8.47
C ALA A 323 -22.70 10.20 7.47
N GLU A 324 -21.57 9.52 7.67
CA GLU A 324 -20.45 9.53 6.73
C GLU A 324 -20.79 8.81 5.42
N LEU A 325 -21.56 7.71 5.47
CA LEU A 325 -22.08 7.05 4.27
C LEU A 325 -22.94 8.01 3.43
N ASP A 326 -23.87 8.72 4.07
CA ASP A 326 -24.73 9.70 3.41
C ASP A 326 -23.94 10.87 2.83
N ALA A 327 -22.81 11.24 3.44
CA ALA A 327 -21.90 12.27 2.92
C ALA A 327 -21.06 11.79 1.72
N VAL A 328 -20.62 10.53 1.71
CA VAL A 328 -19.76 9.96 0.67
C VAL A 328 -20.53 9.58 -0.60
N ARG A 329 -21.77 9.07 -0.48
CA ARG A 329 -22.62 8.64 -1.61
C ARG A 329 -22.76 9.69 -2.73
N PRO A 330 -23.16 10.96 -2.46
CA PRO A 330 -23.29 11.95 -3.54
C PRO A 330 -21.96 12.24 -4.24
N LEU A 331 -20.84 12.27 -3.51
CA LEU A 331 -19.51 12.48 -4.09
C LEU A 331 -19.11 11.33 -5.01
N ARG A 332 -19.40 10.09 -4.59
CA ARG A 332 -19.21 8.87 -5.40
C ARG A 332 -20.05 8.93 -6.67
N ASP A 333 -21.32 9.30 -6.54
CA ASP A 333 -22.29 9.29 -7.64
C ASP A 333 -21.97 10.39 -8.68
N ASP A 334 -21.50 11.54 -8.24
CA ASP A 334 -21.00 12.60 -9.12
C ASP A 334 -19.79 12.12 -9.94
N ALA A 335 -18.79 11.51 -9.29
CA ALA A 335 -17.62 10.96 -9.98
C ALA A 335 -18.00 9.83 -10.95
N MET A 336 -18.93 8.96 -10.54
CA MET A 336 -19.49 7.89 -11.36
C MET A 336 -20.21 8.43 -12.61
N GLY A 337 -21.06 9.46 -12.44
CA GLY A 337 -21.76 10.12 -13.54
C GLY A 337 -20.81 10.74 -14.56
N MET A 338 -19.71 11.36 -14.09
CA MET A 338 -18.66 11.89 -14.97
C MET A 338 -17.95 10.79 -15.77
N LEU A 339 -17.63 9.65 -15.14
CA LEU A 339 -17.02 8.50 -15.82
C LEU A 339 -17.98 7.88 -16.84
N ALA A 340 -19.26 7.76 -16.51
CA ALA A 340 -20.29 7.28 -17.43
C ALA A 340 -20.44 8.23 -18.64
N GLY A 341 -20.43 9.54 -18.42
CA GLY A 341 -20.44 10.53 -19.50
C GLY A 341 -19.16 10.55 -20.35
N ALA A 342 -18.03 10.15 -19.77
CA ALA A 342 -16.73 10.04 -20.42
C ALA A 342 -16.37 8.61 -20.85
N ARG A 343 -17.36 7.70 -20.92
CA ARG A 343 -17.14 6.26 -21.15
C ARG A 343 -16.34 5.95 -22.41
N GLY A 344 -16.47 6.75 -23.46
CA GLY A 344 -15.70 6.61 -24.70
C GLY A 344 -14.19 6.90 -24.57
N ALA A 345 -13.75 7.47 -23.45
CA ALA A 345 -12.33 7.70 -23.13
C ALA A 345 -11.72 6.60 -22.24
N LEU A 346 -12.53 5.64 -21.78
CA LEU A 346 -12.04 4.49 -21.03
C LEU A 346 -11.53 3.43 -22.00
N THR A 347 -10.39 2.80 -21.69
CA THR A 347 -9.95 1.63 -22.45
C THR A 347 -10.84 0.43 -22.12
N ASP A 348 -10.73 -0.67 -22.86
CA ASP A 348 -11.42 -1.93 -22.51
C ASP A 348 -11.12 -2.39 -21.08
N ALA A 349 -9.89 -2.18 -20.61
CA ALA A 349 -9.50 -2.49 -19.23
C ALA A 349 -10.17 -1.53 -18.24
N GLY A 350 -10.21 -0.24 -18.55
CA GLY A 350 -10.93 0.76 -17.75
C GLY A 350 -12.42 0.51 -17.65
N LEU A 351 -13.07 0.15 -18.75
CA LEU A 351 -14.49 -0.20 -18.78
C LEU A 351 -14.78 -1.39 -17.86
N ARG A 352 -14.02 -2.47 -17.98
CA ARG A 352 -14.17 -3.64 -17.09
C ARG A 352 -13.92 -3.29 -15.63
N PHE A 353 -12.89 -2.51 -15.34
CA PHE A 353 -12.59 -2.07 -13.98
C PHE A 353 -13.77 -1.27 -13.40
N PHE A 354 -14.27 -0.28 -14.16
CA PHE A 354 -15.40 0.56 -13.78
C PHE A 354 -16.65 -0.28 -13.51
N GLU A 355 -17.03 -1.15 -14.44
CA GLU A 355 -18.20 -2.02 -14.32
C GLU A 355 -18.09 -3.01 -13.17
N THR A 356 -16.90 -3.56 -12.91
CA THR A 356 -16.69 -4.48 -11.79
C THR A 356 -16.82 -3.74 -10.45
N THR A 357 -16.28 -2.52 -10.33
CA THR A 357 -16.48 -1.69 -9.13
C THR A 357 -17.96 -1.36 -8.95
N MET A 358 -18.68 -1.02 -10.02
CA MET A 358 -20.13 -0.79 -9.97
C MET A 358 -20.89 -2.00 -9.42
N ALA A 359 -20.73 -3.16 -10.07
CA ALA A 359 -21.50 -4.36 -9.74
C ALA A 359 -21.15 -4.98 -8.39
N SER A 360 -19.89 -4.90 -7.94
CA SER A 360 -19.45 -5.57 -6.71
C SER A 360 -19.38 -4.67 -5.49
N VAL A 361 -19.27 -3.35 -5.68
CA VAL A 361 -19.00 -2.39 -4.59
C VAL A 361 -20.10 -1.37 -4.45
N VAL A 362 -20.50 -0.73 -5.56
CA VAL A 362 -21.56 0.29 -5.52
C VAL A 362 -22.89 -0.34 -5.18
N GLU A 363 -23.29 -1.43 -5.87
CA GLU A 363 -24.53 -2.15 -5.58
C GLU A 363 -24.59 -2.70 -4.15
N HIS A 364 -23.46 -3.09 -3.58
CA HIS A 364 -23.37 -3.49 -2.17
C HIS A 364 -23.69 -2.30 -1.27
N ALA A 365 -23.09 -1.14 -1.56
CA ALA A 365 -23.20 0.09 -0.78
C ALA A 365 -24.54 0.83 -0.87
N GLU A 366 -25.52 0.33 -1.63
CA GLU A 366 -26.90 0.83 -1.67
C GLU A 366 -27.75 0.19 -0.55
#